data_AF-A0A355L509-F1
#
_entry.id   AF-A0A355L509-F1
#
_cell.length_a   1.000
_cell.length_b   1.000
_cell.length_c   1.000
_cell.angle_alpha   90.00
_cell.angle_beta   90.00
_cell.angle_gamma   90.00
#
_symmetry.space_group_name_H-M   'P 1'
#
loop_
_entity.id
_entity.type
_entity.pdbx_description
1 polymer ?
#
loop_
_entity_poly.entity_id
_entity_poly.type
_entity_poly.pdbx_seq_one_letter_code
_entity_poly.pdbx_strand_id
1 'polypeptide(L)'
;MVGCGYTCEFFQSLFAPAVNEHYTYALRVPLLIVGIITLCFACSLFFTANVGVGPYDALSFMLARSTKFEYKWMRVATDVTVVLIGLIVSGGAKALLSGDISKIKNIGIGTIITAFCMGPLINFFNKYVSAKIFNVDYEKISKDVAFFMLKGAMVKNSVPNHTKRTRFNNDSTTAEVLSESTRL
;
A
#
# COMPACT_ATOMS: atom_id res chain seq x y z
N MET A 1 -8.52 10.82 -2.54
CA MET A 1 -7.16 11.09 -3.06
C MET A 1 -7.21 12.02 -4.27
N VAL A 2 -7.71 13.26 -4.11
CA VAL A 2 -7.87 14.19 -5.25
C VAL A 2 -6.50 14.73 -5.72
N GLY A 3 -5.56 14.96 -4.80
CA GLY A 3 -4.24 15.53 -5.13
C GLY A 3 -3.28 14.61 -5.89
N CYS A 4 -3.45 13.29 -5.80
CA CYS A 4 -2.48 12.34 -6.40
C CYS A 4 -2.45 12.47 -7.93
N GLY A 5 -3.62 12.62 -8.56
CA GLY A 5 -3.72 12.82 -10.02
C GLY A 5 -3.01 14.09 -10.47
N TYR A 6 -3.27 15.23 -9.81
CA TYR A 6 -2.63 16.50 -10.12
C TYR A 6 -1.11 16.46 -9.95
N THR A 7 -0.60 15.80 -8.91
CA THR A 7 0.84 15.63 -8.72
C THR A 7 1.46 14.78 -9.83
N CYS A 8 0.83 13.67 -10.21
CA CYS A 8 1.29 12.85 -11.34
C CYS A 8 1.29 13.66 -12.65
N GLU A 9 0.25 14.46 -12.89
CA GLU A 9 0.14 15.27 -14.11
C GLU A 9 1.18 16.39 -14.15
N PHE A 10 1.49 16.99 -13.00
CA PHE A 10 2.58 17.96 -12.86
C PHE A 10 3.95 17.33 -13.20
N PHE A 11 4.27 16.17 -12.61
CA PHE A 11 5.52 15.48 -12.94
C PHE A 11 5.55 15.00 -14.39
N GLN A 12 4.42 14.53 -14.92
CA GLN A 12 4.32 14.16 -16.33
C GLN A 12 4.57 15.36 -17.24
N SER A 13 4.01 16.53 -16.93
CA SER A 13 4.25 17.77 -17.67
C SER A 13 5.72 18.20 -17.60
N LEU A 14 6.37 18.03 -16.45
CA LEU A 14 7.78 18.34 -16.24
C LEU A 14 8.72 17.43 -17.05
N PHE A 15 8.41 16.13 -17.12
CA PHE A 15 9.22 15.14 -17.85
C PHE A 15 8.82 14.97 -19.32
N ALA A 16 7.62 15.40 -19.73
CA ALA A 16 7.12 15.34 -21.10
C ALA A 16 8.07 15.94 -22.15
N PRO A 17 8.65 17.15 -21.99
CA PRO A 17 9.55 17.71 -23.00
C PRO A 17 10.83 16.87 -23.20
N ALA A 18 11.37 16.28 -22.13
CA ALA A 18 12.56 15.43 -22.20
C ALA A 18 12.28 14.05 -22.84
N VAL A 19 11.05 13.55 -22.74
CA VAL A 19 10.66 12.21 -23.24
C VAL A 19 10.08 12.26 -24.66
N ASN A 20 9.47 13.38 -25.07
CA ASN A 20 8.84 13.52 -26.40
C ASN A 20 9.82 13.75 -27.55
N GLU A 21 10.99 14.34 -27.30
CA GLU A 21 12.00 14.60 -28.34
C GLU A 21 12.73 13.32 -28.80
N HIS A 22 12.91 12.35 -27.89
CA HIS A 22 13.57 11.08 -28.18
C HIS A 22 12.71 9.90 -27.71
N TYR A 23 11.79 9.46 -28.57
CA TYR A 23 10.95 8.25 -28.41
C TYR A 23 11.74 6.93 -28.46
N THR A 24 12.90 6.89 -27.82
CA THR A 24 13.74 5.70 -27.73
C THR A 24 13.35 4.90 -26.48
N TYR A 25 13.03 3.63 -26.65
CA TYR A 25 12.77 2.68 -25.55
C TYR A 25 13.91 2.67 -24.50
N ALA A 26 15.14 2.99 -24.93
CA ALA A 26 16.30 3.09 -24.06
C ALA A 26 16.26 4.25 -23.04
N LEU A 27 15.40 5.27 -23.19
CA LEU A 27 15.18 6.30 -22.15
C LEU A 27 14.03 5.94 -21.22
N ARG A 28 13.00 5.25 -21.73
CA ARG A 28 11.83 4.84 -20.93
C ARG A 28 12.16 3.78 -19.90
N VAL A 29 12.98 2.79 -20.24
CA VAL A 29 13.33 1.70 -19.34
C VAL A 29 14.14 2.18 -18.12
N PRO A 30 15.21 2.98 -18.27
CA PRO A 30 15.95 3.51 -17.12
C PRO A 30 15.09 4.43 -16.25
N LEU A 31 14.26 5.28 -16.86
CA LEU A 31 13.40 6.21 -16.13
C LEU A 31 12.36 5.46 -15.28
N LEU A 32 11.80 4.37 -15.82
CA LEU A 32 10.94 3.45 -15.09
C LEU A 32 11.68 2.80 -13.92
N ILE A 33 12.90 2.30 -14.14
CA ILE A 33 13.72 1.67 -13.08
C ILE A 33 14.02 2.67 -11.94
N VAL A 34 14.47 3.87 -12.28
CA VAL A 34 14.75 4.94 -11.31
C VAL A 34 13.48 5.33 -10.55
N GLY A 35 12.35 5.41 -11.25
CA GLY A 35 11.04 5.66 -10.65
C GLY A 35 10.65 4.60 -9.63
N ILE A 36 10.77 3.31 -9.98
CA ILE A 36 10.46 2.20 -9.07
C ILE A 36 11.37 2.22 -7.84
N ILE A 37 12.68 2.44 -8.03
CA ILE A 37 13.64 2.52 -6.93
C ILE A 37 13.28 3.66 -5.98
N THR A 38 13.03 4.86 -6.52
CA THR A 38 12.67 6.04 -5.74
C THR A 38 11.34 5.83 -5.00
N LEU A 39 10.36 5.22 -5.67
CA LEU A 39 9.07 4.88 -5.07
C LEU A 39 9.23 3.89 -3.91
N CYS A 40 10.02 2.83 -4.09
CA CYS A 40 10.29 1.85 -3.05
C CYS A 40 11.00 2.48 -1.85
N PHE A 41 11.97 3.36 -2.11
CA PHE A 41 12.67 4.10 -1.08
C PHE A 41 11.72 5.04 -0.31
N ALA A 42 10.86 5.77 -1.01
CA ALA A 42 9.86 6.64 -0.39
C ALA A 42 8.85 5.85 0.45
N CYS A 43 8.33 4.72 -0.05
CA CYS A 43 7.45 3.82 0.72
C CYS A 43 8.15 3.29 1.97
N SER A 44 9.41 2.90 1.85
CA SER A 44 10.21 2.43 2.97
C SER A 44 10.35 3.50 4.06
N LEU A 45 10.71 4.72 3.67
CA LEU A 45 10.82 5.85 4.59
C LEU A 45 9.48 6.21 5.24
N PHE A 46 8.40 6.19 4.46
CA PHE A 46 7.04 6.48 4.94
C PHE A 46 6.60 5.53 6.05
N PHE A 47 6.85 4.23 5.89
CA PHE A 47 6.54 3.24 6.92
C PHE A 47 7.46 3.35 8.13
N THR A 48 8.76 3.58 7.93
CA THR A 48 9.73 3.72 9.01
C THR A 48 9.50 4.98 9.85
N ALA A 49 9.07 6.08 9.26
CA ALA A 49 8.76 7.32 9.96
C ALA A 49 7.41 7.29 10.72
N ASN A 50 6.66 6.18 10.65
CA ASN A 50 5.38 5.95 11.33
C ASN A 50 4.36 7.11 11.12
N VAL A 51 4.38 7.74 9.95
CA VAL A 51 3.52 8.90 9.59
C VAL A 51 2.07 8.46 9.33
N GLY A 52 1.74 7.20 9.62
CA GLY A 52 0.50 6.53 9.27
C GLY A 52 0.67 5.61 8.06
N VAL A 53 -0.36 4.83 7.79
CA VAL A 53 -0.41 3.86 6.67
C VAL A 53 -1.70 4.04 5.90
N GLY A 54 -1.61 4.02 4.58
CA GLY A 54 -2.79 4.07 3.73
C GLY A 54 -3.68 2.85 3.94
N PRO A 55 -5.00 2.95 3.71
CA PRO A 55 -5.92 1.82 3.84
C PRO A 55 -5.55 0.65 2.90
N TYR A 56 -4.92 0.95 1.76
CA TYR A 56 -4.39 -0.06 0.85
C TYR A 56 -3.21 -0.84 1.47
N ASP A 57 -2.27 -0.13 2.09
CA ASP A 57 -1.09 -0.74 2.73
C ASP A 57 -1.45 -1.47 4.01
N ALA A 58 -2.40 -0.92 4.76
CA ALA A 58 -3.04 -1.52 5.92
C ALA A 58 -3.62 -2.91 5.60
N LEU A 59 -4.28 -3.06 4.45
CA LEU A 59 -4.85 -4.34 4.03
C LEU A 59 -3.77 -5.41 3.89
N SER A 60 -2.65 -5.08 3.25
CA SER A 60 -1.50 -5.98 3.13
C SER A 60 -0.93 -6.35 4.50
N PHE A 61 -0.88 -5.42 5.47
CA PHE A 61 -0.44 -5.69 6.84
C PHE A 61 -1.41 -6.59 7.63
N MET A 62 -2.71 -6.35 7.52
CA MET A 62 -3.73 -7.18 8.17
C MET A 62 -3.71 -8.61 7.62
N LEU A 63 -3.58 -8.78 6.31
CA LEU A 63 -3.44 -10.10 5.66
C LEU A 63 -2.14 -10.81 6.06
N ALA A 64 -1.04 -10.08 6.19
CA ALA A 64 0.24 -10.62 6.68
C ALA A 64 0.23 -11.02 8.17
N ARG A 65 -0.74 -10.52 8.95
CA ARG A 65 -0.97 -11.01 10.32
C ARG A 65 -1.86 -12.25 10.33
N SER A 66 -2.87 -12.30 9.48
CA SER A 66 -3.80 -13.42 9.37
C SER A 66 -3.11 -14.67 8.79
N THR A 67 -2.19 -14.47 7.86
CA THR A 67 -1.40 -15.52 7.24
C THR A 67 0.03 -15.44 7.79
N LYS A 68 0.61 -16.51 8.34
CA LYS A 68 1.98 -16.52 8.92
C LYS A 68 3.12 -16.22 7.92
N PHE A 69 2.82 -15.70 6.74
CA PHE A 69 3.79 -15.40 5.68
C PHE A 69 4.36 -13.99 5.82
N GLU A 70 5.58 -13.82 5.31
CA GLU A 70 6.25 -12.52 5.28
C GLU A 70 5.45 -11.45 4.51
N TYR A 71 5.47 -10.22 5.02
CA TYR A 71 4.78 -9.05 4.44
C TYR A 71 5.02 -8.87 2.94
N LYS A 72 6.24 -9.18 2.46
CA LYS A 72 6.62 -9.08 1.04
C LYS A 72 5.66 -9.84 0.12
N TRP A 73 5.22 -11.03 0.52
CA TRP A 73 4.36 -11.88 -0.29
C TRP A 73 2.91 -11.41 -0.26
N MET A 74 2.45 -10.94 0.89
CA MET A 74 1.10 -10.37 1.00
C MET A 74 0.97 -9.07 0.22
N ARG A 75 2.04 -8.26 0.16
CA ARG A 75 2.08 -7.07 -0.68
C ARG A 75 1.94 -7.42 -2.17
N VAL A 76 2.70 -8.41 -2.65
CA VAL A 76 2.57 -8.90 -4.03
C VAL A 76 1.17 -9.45 -4.29
N ALA A 77 0.60 -10.22 -3.35
CA ALA A 77 -0.75 -10.74 -3.50
C ALA A 77 -1.82 -9.63 -3.59
N THR A 78 -1.72 -8.56 -2.78
CA THR A 78 -2.64 -7.42 -2.86
C THR A 78 -2.46 -6.61 -4.15
N ASP A 79 -1.24 -6.47 -4.65
CA ASP A 79 -0.96 -5.74 -5.89
C ASP A 79 -1.46 -6.55 -7.09
N VAL A 80 -1.22 -7.87 -7.12
CA VAL A 80 -1.71 -8.77 -8.18
C VAL A 80 -3.23 -8.84 -8.20
N THR A 81 -3.89 -8.93 -7.04
CA THR A 81 -5.37 -8.95 -6.98
C THR A 81 -5.98 -7.64 -7.46
N VAL A 82 -5.41 -6.49 -7.10
CA VAL A 82 -5.87 -5.20 -7.62
C VAL A 82 -5.66 -5.07 -9.13
N VAL A 83 -4.50 -5.50 -9.65
CA VAL A 83 -4.25 -5.51 -11.10
C VAL A 83 -5.24 -6.43 -11.81
N LEU A 84 -5.54 -7.59 -11.24
CA LEU A 84 -6.51 -8.54 -11.79
C LEU A 84 -7.93 -7.96 -11.80
N ILE A 85 -8.36 -7.33 -10.70
CA ILE A 85 -9.65 -6.63 -10.63
C ILE A 85 -9.68 -5.48 -11.66
N GLY A 86 -8.61 -4.70 -11.75
CA GLY A 86 -8.47 -3.65 -12.76
C GLY A 86 -8.58 -4.18 -14.19
N LEU A 87 -8.01 -5.35 -14.47
CA LEU A 87 -8.11 -6.01 -15.76
C LEU A 87 -9.55 -6.47 -16.07
N ILE A 88 -10.26 -7.00 -15.07
CA ILE A 88 -11.66 -7.42 -15.21
C ILE A 88 -12.57 -6.20 -15.43
N VAL A 89 -12.46 -5.17 -14.59
CA VAL A 89 -13.29 -3.96 -14.62
C VAL A 89 -13.02 -3.12 -15.87
N SER A 90 -11.77 -3.04 -16.32
CA SER A 90 -11.38 -2.33 -17.55
C SER A 90 -11.83 -3.05 -18.83
N GLY A 91 -12.54 -4.18 -18.74
CA GLY A 91 -12.94 -5.00 -19.89
C GLY A 91 -11.80 -5.79 -20.53
N GLY A 92 -10.59 -5.72 -19.96
CA GLY A 92 -9.40 -6.42 -20.42
C GLY A 92 -9.52 -7.94 -20.29
N ALA A 93 -10.27 -8.45 -19.31
CA ALA A 93 -10.55 -9.88 -19.19
C ALA A 93 -11.36 -10.43 -20.39
N LYS A 94 -12.28 -9.64 -20.96
CA LYS A 94 -12.98 -10.00 -22.20
C LYS A 94 -12.07 -9.86 -23.42
N ALA A 95 -11.21 -8.83 -23.47
CA ALA A 95 -10.22 -8.68 -24.54
C ALA A 95 -9.18 -9.82 -24.55
N LEU A 96 -8.79 -10.32 -23.38
CA LEU A 96 -7.89 -11.46 -23.22
C LEU A 96 -8.54 -12.77 -23.70
N LEU A 97 -9.83 -12.97 -23.42
CA LEU A 97 -10.63 -14.10 -23.92
C LEU A 97 -10.94 -14.02 -25.42
N SER A 98 -11.07 -12.82 -25.97
CA SER A 98 -11.29 -12.58 -27.41
C SER A 98 -9.99 -12.48 -28.23
N GLY A 99 -8.81 -12.67 -27.61
CA GLY A 99 -7.51 -12.68 -28.29
C GLY A 99 -7.00 -11.31 -28.76
N ASP A 100 -7.65 -10.22 -28.37
CA ASP A 100 -7.41 -8.87 -28.90
C ASP A 100 -6.54 -8.06 -27.92
N ILE A 101 -5.26 -8.45 -27.83
CA ILE A 101 -4.26 -7.94 -26.86
C ILE A 101 -3.97 -6.44 -27.06
N SER A 102 -4.28 -5.89 -28.24
CA SER A 102 -4.09 -4.48 -28.60
C SER A 102 -5.03 -3.50 -27.89
N LYS A 103 -6.15 -3.95 -27.29
CA LYS A 103 -7.10 -3.07 -26.56
C LYS A 103 -6.77 -2.89 -25.08
N ILE A 104 -5.77 -3.59 -24.55
CA ILE A 104 -5.28 -3.38 -23.18
C ILE A 104 -4.37 -2.13 -23.19
N LYS A 105 -4.98 -0.95 -23.33
CA LYS A 105 -4.24 0.32 -23.30
C LYS A 105 -3.78 0.68 -21.88
N ASN A 106 -4.38 0.07 -20.86
CA ASN A 106 -4.30 0.53 -19.47
C ASN A 106 -3.28 -0.26 -18.61
N ILE A 107 -2.83 -1.44 -19.06
CA ILE A 107 -1.82 -2.25 -18.33
C ILE A 107 -0.57 -2.33 -19.19
N GLY A 108 0.45 -1.57 -18.79
CA GLY A 108 1.77 -1.59 -19.42
C GLY A 108 2.72 -2.56 -18.73
N ILE A 109 3.90 -2.75 -19.35
CA ILE A 109 4.97 -3.60 -18.79
C ILE A 109 5.41 -3.13 -17.40
N GLY A 110 5.36 -1.82 -17.15
CA GLY A 110 5.67 -1.24 -15.84
C GLY A 110 4.73 -1.72 -14.73
N THR A 111 3.43 -1.85 -15.02
CA THR A 111 2.43 -2.32 -14.05
C THR A 111 2.71 -3.77 -13.64
N ILE A 112 3.11 -4.61 -14.59
CA ILE A 112 3.45 -6.02 -14.33
C ILE A 112 4.71 -6.10 -13.46
N ILE A 113 5.74 -5.33 -13.82
CA ILE A 113 7.00 -5.27 -13.06
C ILE A 113 6.73 -4.79 -11.63
N THR A 114 5.94 -3.73 -11.45
CA THR A 114 5.60 -3.25 -10.11
C THR A 114 4.76 -4.27 -9.34
N ALA A 115 3.73 -4.86 -9.93
CA ALA A 115 2.87 -5.80 -9.21
C ALA A 115 3.62 -7.00 -8.63
N PHE A 116 4.66 -7.46 -9.32
CA PHE A 116 5.45 -8.62 -8.88
C PHE A 116 6.69 -8.24 -8.06
N CYS A 117 7.42 -7.19 -8.48
CA CYS A 117 8.69 -6.83 -7.86
C CYS A 117 8.58 -5.81 -6.73
N MET A 118 7.49 -5.04 -6.63
CA MET A 118 7.36 -3.96 -5.64
C MET A 118 7.44 -4.48 -4.21
N GLY A 119 6.75 -5.59 -3.88
CA GLY A 119 6.78 -6.17 -2.54
C GLY A 119 8.19 -6.58 -2.07
N PRO A 120 8.92 -7.42 -2.82
CA PRO A 120 10.30 -7.80 -2.51
C PRO A 120 11.26 -6.60 -2.47
N LEU A 121 11.10 -5.64 -3.39
CA LEU A 121 11.99 -4.49 -3.50
C LEU A 121 11.80 -3.51 -2.33
N ILE A 122 10.56 -3.22 -1.94
CA ILE A 122 10.25 -2.46 -0.72
C ILE A 122 10.89 -3.14 0.50
N ASN A 123 10.75 -4.47 0.62
CA ASN A 123 11.32 -5.21 1.75
C ASN A 123 12.86 -5.14 1.76
N PHE A 124 13.50 -5.17 0.60
CA PHE A 124 14.94 -4.96 0.46
C PHE A 124 15.35 -3.57 0.97
N PHE A 125 14.71 -2.50 0.48
CA PHE A 125 15.02 -1.14 0.94
C PHE A 125 14.73 -0.94 2.44
N ASN A 126 13.63 -1.52 2.94
CA ASN A 126 13.31 -1.52 4.36
C ASN A 126 14.41 -2.16 5.21
N LYS A 127 14.91 -3.33 4.80
CA LYS A 127 15.91 -4.08 5.59
C LYS A 127 17.33 -3.52 5.47
N TYR A 128 17.72 -3.06 4.28
CA TYR A 128 19.09 -2.62 4.02
C TYR A 128 19.32 -1.13 4.28
N VAL A 129 18.32 -0.29 4.03
CA VAL A 129 18.46 1.16 4.09
C VAL A 129 17.74 1.69 5.33
N SER A 130 16.42 1.52 5.43
CA SER A 130 15.65 2.17 6.49
C SER A 130 15.89 1.56 7.87
N ALA A 131 15.98 0.24 7.99
CA ALA A 131 16.36 -0.41 9.25
C ALA A 131 17.77 -0.03 9.70
N LYS A 132 18.68 0.30 8.75
CA LYS A 132 20.04 0.72 9.10
C LYS A 132 20.13 2.20 9.49
N ILE A 133 19.33 3.05 8.85
CA ILE A 133 19.25 4.49 9.14
C ILE A 133 18.52 4.75 10.47
N PHE A 134 17.45 4.00 10.75
CA PHE A 134 16.58 4.25 11.90
C PHE A 134 16.67 3.19 13.01
N ASN A 135 17.43 2.10 12.81
CA ASN A 135 17.60 0.99 13.77
C ASN A 135 16.25 0.47 14.33
N VAL A 136 15.28 0.27 13.44
CA VAL A 136 13.93 -0.16 13.81
C VAL A 136 13.52 -1.47 13.14
N ASP A 137 12.81 -2.31 13.89
CA ASP A 137 12.26 -3.58 13.43
C ASP A 137 10.97 -3.35 12.62
N TYR A 138 11.10 -3.30 11.29
CA TYR A 138 9.96 -3.17 10.38
C TYR A 138 8.86 -4.23 10.62
N GLU A 139 9.25 -5.45 10.98
CA GLU A 139 8.30 -6.54 11.24
C GLU A 139 7.46 -6.29 12.50
N LYS A 140 8.00 -5.60 13.51
CA LYS A 140 7.23 -5.17 14.69
C LYS A 140 6.31 -4.01 14.34
N ILE A 141 6.84 -2.98 13.68
CA ILE A 141 6.06 -1.79 13.27
C ILE A 141 4.83 -2.21 12.46
N SER A 142 5.02 -3.09 11.46
CA SER A 142 3.91 -3.59 10.64
C SER A 142 2.86 -4.37 11.42
N LYS A 143 3.26 -5.18 12.41
CA LYS A 143 2.35 -5.94 13.29
C LYS A 143 1.60 -5.03 14.26
N ASP A 144 2.25 -4.00 14.78
CA ASP A 144 1.66 -3.03 15.71
C ASP A 144 0.64 -2.14 15.00
N VAL A 145 0.96 -1.69 13.79
CA VAL A 145 0.05 -0.97 12.91
C VAL A 145 -1.18 -1.83 12.57
N ALA A 146 -0.97 -3.09 12.16
CA ALA A 146 -2.07 -4.01 11.88
C ALA A 146 -2.93 -4.26 13.12
N PHE A 147 -2.31 -4.42 14.31
CA PHE A 147 -3.01 -4.61 15.57
C PHE A 147 -3.89 -3.40 15.91
N PHE A 148 -3.33 -2.20 15.82
CA PHE A 148 -4.05 -0.96 16.11
C PHE A 148 -5.28 -0.82 15.21
N MET A 149 -5.13 -1.07 13.91
CA MET A 149 -6.25 -0.99 12.96
C MET A 149 -7.33 -2.03 13.24
N LEU A 150 -6.95 -3.26 13.58
CA LEU A 150 -7.89 -4.35 13.86
C LEU A 150 -8.58 -4.16 15.22
N LYS A 151 -7.84 -3.74 16.25
CA LYS A 151 -8.38 -3.41 17.58
C LYS A 151 -9.31 -2.21 17.51
N GLY A 152 -8.95 -1.17 16.75
CA GLY A 152 -9.83 -0.02 16.48
C GLY A 152 -11.13 -0.44 15.78
N ALA A 153 -11.05 -1.34 14.80
CA ALA A 153 -12.22 -1.89 14.12
C ALA A 153 -13.09 -2.76 15.05
N MET A 154 -12.48 -3.63 15.86
CA MET A 154 -13.19 -4.47 16.82
C MET A 154 -13.88 -3.67 17.91
N VAL A 155 -13.22 -2.65 18.47
CA VAL A 155 -13.84 -1.76 19.45
C VAL A 155 -15.05 -1.08 18.83
N LYS A 156 -14.93 -0.55 17.60
CA LYS A 156 -16.07 0.06 16.90
C LYS A 156 -17.24 -0.91 16.66
N ASN A 157 -16.95 -2.20 16.44
CA ASN A 157 -17.96 -3.24 16.23
C ASN A 157 -18.55 -3.79 17.55
N SER A 158 -17.84 -3.63 18.67
CA SER A 158 -18.28 -4.11 19.99
C SER A 158 -19.13 -3.09 20.75
N VAL A 159 -19.20 -1.83 20.31
CA VAL A 159 -20.06 -0.81 20.96
C VAL A 159 -21.46 -0.87 20.36
N PRO A 160 -22.51 -1.22 21.13
CA PRO A 160 -23.89 -1.08 20.66
C PRO A 160 -24.22 0.39 20.38
N ASN A 161 -25.04 0.66 19.36
CA ASN A 161 -25.35 1.99 18.79
C ASN A 161 -25.90 3.06 19.76
N HIS A 162 -25.99 2.78 21.07
CA HIS A 162 -26.58 3.66 22.08
C HIS A 162 -25.62 4.10 23.20
N THR A 163 -24.33 3.73 23.16
CA THR A 163 -23.38 4.12 24.20
C THR A 163 -22.59 5.38 23.83
N LYS A 164 -22.67 6.44 24.64
CA LYS A 164 -21.82 7.64 24.51
C LYS A 164 -20.34 7.23 24.58
N ARG A 165 -19.53 7.70 23.61
CA ARG A 165 -18.08 7.43 23.53
C ARG A 165 -17.34 8.03 24.74
N THR A 166 -16.86 7.19 25.66
CA THR A 166 -15.89 7.57 26.70
C THR A 166 -14.45 7.23 26.27
N ARG A 167 -13.47 7.95 26.85
CA ARG A 167 -12.07 8.03 26.42
C ARG A 167 -11.37 6.66 26.34
N PHE A 168 -10.57 6.48 25.28
CA PHE A 168 -9.62 5.39 25.13
C PHE A 168 -8.50 5.50 26.18
N ASN A 169 -8.29 4.44 26.96
CA ASN A 169 -7.08 4.26 27.75
C ASN A 169 -6.07 3.44 26.92
N ASN A 170 -4.92 4.04 26.57
CA ASN A 170 -3.91 3.42 25.71
C ASN A 170 -2.87 2.58 26.49
N ASP A 171 -2.93 2.58 27.82
CA ASP A 171 -1.88 2.02 28.67
C ASP A 171 -2.13 0.56 29.09
N SER A 172 -3.27 -0.05 28.73
CA SER A 172 -3.62 -1.43 29.09
C SER A 172 -3.65 -2.40 27.89
N THR A 173 -3.04 -3.58 28.07
CA THR A 173 -3.03 -4.69 27.11
C THR A 173 -4.44 -5.15 26.73
N THR A 174 -5.41 -4.90 27.61
CA THR A 174 -6.86 -5.04 27.41
C THR A 174 -7.47 -3.67 27.12
N ALA A 175 -8.25 -3.55 26.03
CA ALA A 175 -9.14 -2.39 25.86
C ALA A 175 -10.38 -2.62 26.71
N GLU A 176 -10.36 -2.17 27.96
CA GLU A 176 -11.57 -2.06 28.75
C GLU A 176 -12.27 -0.73 28.44
N VAL A 177 -13.52 -0.83 28.00
CA VAL A 177 -14.42 0.32 27.95
C VAL A 177 -14.88 0.56 29.39
N LEU A 178 -14.42 1.64 30.01
CA LEU A 178 -14.96 2.09 31.29
C LEU A 178 -16.43 2.48 31.06
N SER A 179 -17.34 1.59 31.43
CA SER A 179 -18.77 1.90 31.46
C SER A 179 -19.01 2.74 32.71
N GLU A 180 -19.46 3.97 32.51
CA GLU A 180 -20.03 4.74 33.60
C GLU A 180 -21.44 4.15 33.82
N SER A 181 -21.60 3.39 34.91
CA SER A 181 -22.90 2.92 35.35
C SER A 181 -23.74 4.13 35.74
N THR A 182 -24.58 4.60 34.83
CA THR A 182 -25.68 5.51 35.18
C THR A 182 -26.63 4.71 36.07
N ARG A 183 -26.41 4.74 37.39
CA ARG A 183 -27.46 4.45 38.35
C ARG A 183 -28.47 5.58 38.30
N LEU A 184 -29.61 5.33 37.65
CA LEU A 184 -30.89 5.93 37.98
C LEU A 184 -31.95 4.83 37.94
#